data_AF-A0A357ZYI6-F1
#
_entry.id   AF-A0A357ZYI6-F1
#
_cell.length_a   1.000
_cell.length_b   1.000
_cell.length_c   1.000
_cell.angle_alpha   90.00
_cell.angle_beta   90.00
_cell.angle_gamma   90.00
#
_symmetry.space_group_name_H-M   'P 1'
#
loop_
_entity.id
_entity.type
_entity.pdbx_description
1 polymer ?
#
loop_
_entity_poly.entity_id
_entity_poly.type
_entity_poly.pdbx_seq_one_letter_code
_entity_poly.pdbx_strand_id
1 'polypeptide(L)'
;MLEQPGSSPAEVSMSDLTSTATDDSSSTSEYVLAVAPEALEQVLGIRDTEEDPGAIGLRVEIKGVKGTDYDYDLGWATIAELDAEDDLSVQGGLSVVVAANSIENMRGAVLDIPRSAGQGGFVIKNPNRPAPVNPLDGRDIVLTGEIPDKVTQLLEEVINPGLAQHGGFAALVGVEDTTVFLTMGGGCQGCAMSAATLRDGITTSIHEAIPEVTEVIDVTDHNAGDNPFYT
;
A
#
# COMPACT_ATOMS: atom_id res chain seq x y z
N MET A 1 79.95 10.37 8.81
CA MET A 1 79.56 9.01 8.41
C MET A 1 79.25 8.23 9.68
N LEU A 2 78.20 7.41 9.65
CA LEU A 2 77.69 6.50 10.70
C LEU A 2 76.74 7.10 11.77
N GLU A 3 75.45 6.86 11.48
CA GLU A 3 74.47 6.11 12.29
C GLU A 3 73.70 6.73 13.48
N GLN A 4 72.44 6.31 13.53
CA GLN A 4 71.25 6.71 14.32
C GLN A 4 71.34 6.17 15.79
N PRO A 5 70.29 6.09 16.68
CA PRO A 5 68.82 6.23 16.49
C PRO A 5 67.94 6.70 17.68
N GLY A 6 66.64 6.91 17.39
CA GLY A 6 65.47 6.66 18.25
C GLY A 6 65.22 7.61 19.45
N SER A 7 64.02 7.78 19.98
CA SER A 7 62.69 7.26 19.65
C SER A 7 61.66 7.99 20.54
N SER A 8 60.42 8.07 20.07
CA SER A 8 59.15 8.36 20.78
C SER A 8 58.65 9.80 20.98
N PRO A 9 57.31 10.00 20.94
CA PRO A 9 56.66 11.16 20.37
C PRO A 9 55.99 12.07 21.40
N ALA A 10 55.85 13.35 21.05
CA ALA A 10 54.95 14.28 21.70
C ALA A 10 53.54 14.10 21.13
N GLU A 11 52.58 13.97 22.04
CA GLU A 11 51.16 13.88 21.78
C GLU A 11 50.67 15.08 20.96
N VAL A 12 49.99 14.81 19.84
CA VAL A 12 49.20 15.82 19.13
C VAL A 12 47.73 15.54 19.38
N SER A 13 47.15 16.40 20.22
CA SER A 13 45.71 16.63 20.30
C SER A 13 45.25 17.27 19.00
N MET A 14 44.34 16.61 18.28
CA MET A 14 43.51 17.24 17.27
C MET A 14 42.06 17.04 17.67
N SER A 15 41.52 18.11 18.25
CA SER A 15 40.12 18.47 18.17
C SER A 15 39.66 18.50 16.70
N ASP A 16 38.35 18.37 16.52
CA ASP A 16 37.62 18.61 15.27
C ASP A 16 37.66 17.49 14.23
N LEU A 17 36.83 16.46 14.47
CA LEU A 17 36.05 15.88 13.38
C LEU A 17 34.59 16.26 13.60
N THR A 18 34.33 17.47 13.13
CA THR A 18 33.01 17.99 12.77
C THR A 18 32.30 17.03 11.81
N SER A 19 30.99 16.93 12.02
CA SER A 19 29.95 16.48 11.10
C SER A 19 30.40 16.01 9.72
N THR A 20 30.27 14.71 9.49
CA THR A 20 29.63 14.22 8.26
C THR A 20 28.63 13.15 8.64
N ALA A 21 27.55 13.59 9.32
CA ALA A 21 26.27 12.96 9.05
C ALA A 21 25.98 13.27 7.58
N THR A 22 26.35 12.33 6.71
CA THR A 22 25.83 12.32 5.35
C THR A 22 24.35 12.05 5.50
N ASP A 23 23.59 13.14 5.59
CA ASP A 23 22.17 13.17 5.31
C ASP A 23 22.01 12.83 3.83
N ASP A 24 22.09 11.53 3.52
CA ASP A 24 21.66 10.98 2.24
C ASP A 24 20.15 10.70 2.36
N SER A 25 19.39 11.78 2.42
CA SER A 25 17.93 11.74 2.40
C SER A 25 17.45 12.69 1.31
N SER A 26 17.96 12.52 0.09
CA SER A 26 17.44 13.22 -1.10
C SER A 26 17.92 12.55 -2.40
N SER A 27 17.44 11.33 -2.68
CA SER A 27 17.42 10.79 -4.06
C SER A 27 16.29 9.76 -4.29
N THR A 28 15.18 9.84 -3.53
CA THR A 28 14.02 8.94 -3.74
C THR A 28 13.20 9.31 -4.99
N SER A 29 13.57 10.36 -5.70
CA SER A 29 12.83 10.88 -6.87
C SER A 29 13.34 10.38 -8.22
N GLU A 30 14.46 9.65 -8.25
CA GLU A 30 15.12 9.24 -9.50
C GLU A 30 14.71 7.83 -9.95
N TYR A 31 14.22 7.00 -9.04
CA TYR A 31 13.87 5.60 -9.31
C TYR A 31 12.36 5.39 -9.21
N VAL A 32 11.84 4.46 -10.03
CA VAL A 32 10.47 3.96 -9.82
C VAL A 32 10.41 3.29 -8.46
N LEU A 33 11.27 2.30 -8.22
CA LEU A 33 11.44 1.66 -6.91
C LEU A 33 12.87 1.91 -6.40
N ALA A 34 13.01 2.67 -5.32
CA ALA A 34 14.29 2.83 -4.63
C ALA A 34 14.53 1.66 -3.66
N VAL A 35 15.77 1.23 -3.50
CA VAL A 35 16.15 0.19 -2.53
C VAL A 35 16.92 0.82 -1.38
N ALA A 36 16.40 0.66 -0.15
CA ALA A 36 17.07 1.15 1.05
C ALA A 36 18.42 0.44 1.26
N PRO A 37 19.45 1.08 1.83
CA PRO A 37 20.79 0.51 1.94
C PRO A 37 20.82 -0.86 2.62
N GLU A 38 20.08 -1.01 3.73
CA GLU A 38 20.01 -2.27 4.47
C GLU A 38 19.36 -3.39 3.62
N ALA A 39 18.30 -3.03 2.88
CA ALA A 39 17.63 -3.96 1.97
C ALA A 39 18.54 -4.34 0.79
N LEU A 40 19.29 -3.38 0.26
CA LEU A 40 20.21 -3.58 -0.85
C LEU A 40 21.27 -4.61 -0.50
N GLU A 41 21.92 -4.49 0.67
CA GLU A 41 22.92 -5.46 1.12
C GLU A 41 22.34 -6.88 1.24
N GLN A 42 21.12 -7.00 1.80
CA GLN A 42 20.46 -8.30 1.93
C GLN A 42 20.07 -8.90 0.58
N VAL A 43 19.51 -8.11 -0.34
CA VAL A 43 19.15 -8.58 -1.69
C VAL A 43 20.39 -8.99 -2.47
N LEU A 44 21.47 -8.20 -2.41
CA LEU A 44 22.74 -8.55 -3.04
C LEU A 44 23.31 -9.86 -2.47
N GLY A 45 23.22 -10.04 -1.14
CA GLY A 45 23.65 -11.26 -0.48
C GLY A 45 22.86 -12.49 -0.94
N ILE A 46 21.56 -12.36 -1.21
CA ILE A 46 20.75 -13.46 -1.77
C ILE A 46 21.12 -13.69 -3.24
N ARG A 47 21.24 -12.62 -4.05
CA ARG A 47 21.60 -12.71 -5.47
C ARG A 47 22.93 -13.43 -5.67
N ASP A 48 23.93 -13.17 -4.84
CA ASP A 48 25.27 -13.77 -4.94
C ASP A 48 25.27 -15.30 -4.72
N THR A 49 24.18 -15.85 -4.17
CA THR A 49 24.00 -17.30 -4.04
C THR A 49 23.40 -17.97 -5.27
N GLU A 50 22.93 -17.19 -6.24
CA GLU A 50 22.36 -17.69 -7.50
C GLU A 50 23.47 -18.10 -8.49
N GLU A 51 23.14 -18.95 -9.46
CA GLU A 51 24.12 -19.53 -10.38
C GLU A 51 24.80 -18.49 -11.29
N ASP A 52 24.09 -17.42 -11.68
CA ASP A 52 24.63 -16.32 -12.49
C ASP A 52 24.15 -14.95 -11.95
N PRO A 53 24.82 -14.41 -10.91
CA PRO A 53 24.37 -13.20 -10.23
C PRO A 53 24.49 -11.93 -11.10
N GLY A 54 25.28 -11.98 -12.18
CA GLY A 54 25.47 -10.86 -13.09
C GLY A 54 24.39 -10.77 -14.17
N ALA A 55 23.78 -11.88 -14.56
CA ALA A 55 22.73 -11.93 -15.55
C ALA A 55 21.33 -11.65 -14.99
N ILE A 56 21.15 -11.65 -13.66
CA ILE A 56 19.84 -11.49 -13.02
C ILE A 56 19.70 -10.17 -12.27
N GLY A 57 18.46 -9.69 -12.20
CA GLY A 57 18.04 -8.55 -11.39
C GLY A 57 16.85 -8.88 -10.50
N LEU A 58 16.66 -8.10 -9.44
CA LEU A 58 15.46 -8.16 -8.60
C LEU A 58 14.29 -7.61 -9.42
N ARG A 59 13.32 -8.47 -9.76
CA ARG A 59 12.07 -8.07 -10.39
C ARG A 59 11.00 -7.85 -9.34
N VAL A 60 10.23 -6.77 -9.51
CA VAL A 60 9.05 -6.46 -8.71
C VAL A 60 7.86 -6.16 -9.61
N GLU A 61 6.73 -6.76 -9.29
CA GLU A 61 5.48 -6.61 -10.02
C GLU A 61 4.31 -6.51 -9.04
N ILE A 62 3.31 -5.66 -9.36
CA ILE A 62 2.03 -5.63 -8.67
C ILE A 62 1.13 -6.72 -9.28
N LYS A 63 0.73 -7.71 -8.46
CA LYS A 63 -0.20 -8.79 -8.86
C LYS A 63 -1.66 -8.43 -8.63
N GLY A 64 -1.92 -7.47 -7.75
CA GLY A 64 -3.27 -7.03 -7.42
C GLY A 64 -3.31 -6.06 -6.26
N VAL A 65 -4.48 -5.92 -5.65
CA VAL A 65 -4.72 -5.08 -4.49
C VAL A 65 -5.19 -5.93 -3.33
N LYS A 66 -4.66 -5.67 -2.14
CA LYS A 66 -5.05 -6.30 -0.88
C LYS A 66 -5.46 -5.22 0.12
N GLY A 67 -6.76 -4.92 0.16
CA GLY A 67 -7.31 -3.87 1.01
C GLY A 67 -6.89 -2.49 0.51
N THR A 68 -5.98 -1.84 1.25
CA THR A 68 -5.48 -0.48 0.95
C THR A 68 -4.05 -0.47 0.39
N ASP A 69 -3.49 -1.64 0.14
CA ASP A 69 -2.10 -1.82 -0.27
C ASP A 69 -2.05 -2.73 -1.50
N TYR A 70 -1.00 -2.61 -2.30
CA TYR A 70 -0.79 -3.53 -3.41
C TYR A 70 -0.27 -4.88 -2.91
N ASP A 71 -0.66 -5.94 -3.62
CA ASP A 71 -0.03 -7.25 -3.53
C ASP A 71 1.15 -7.29 -4.50
N TYR A 72 2.35 -7.49 -3.97
CA TYR A 72 3.60 -7.48 -4.74
C TYR A 72 4.17 -8.88 -4.86
N ASP A 73 4.67 -9.20 -6.05
CA ASP A 73 5.50 -10.36 -6.32
C ASP A 73 6.94 -9.91 -6.53
N LEU A 74 7.86 -10.56 -5.81
CA LEU A 74 9.29 -10.30 -5.88
C LEU A 74 9.99 -11.58 -6.34
N GLY A 75 10.90 -11.45 -7.29
CA GLY A 75 11.65 -12.59 -7.81
C GLY A 75 12.91 -12.18 -8.55
N TRP A 76 13.59 -13.17 -9.13
CA TRP A 76 14.72 -12.94 -10.03
C TRP A 76 14.26 -12.94 -11.47
N ALA A 77 14.74 -11.98 -12.25
CA ALA A 77 14.54 -11.96 -13.70
C ALA A 77 15.87 -11.83 -14.43
N THR A 78 16.01 -12.56 -15.52
CA THR A 78 17.16 -12.47 -16.42
C THR A 78 17.13 -11.12 -17.15
N ILE A 79 18.17 -10.31 -17.01
CA ILE A 79 18.26 -8.96 -17.57
C ILE A 79 18.19 -8.99 -19.11
N ALA A 80 18.67 -10.05 -19.74
CA ALA A 80 18.66 -10.21 -21.20
C ALA A 80 17.29 -10.55 -21.79
N GLU A 81 16.34 -10.98 -20.95
CA GLU A 81 15.00 -11.42 -21.37
C GLU A 81 13.89 -10.44 -20.94
N LEU A 82 14.27 -9.26 -20.44
CA LEU A 82 13.32 -8.26 -20.00
C LEU A 82 12.53 -7.68 -21.16
N ASP A 83 11.28 -7.31 -20.87
CA ASP A 83 10.46 -6.61 -21.84
C ASP A 83 10.98 -5.18 -22.03
N ALA A 84 10.85 -4.63 -23.23
CA ALA A 84 11.40 -3.30 -23.54
C ALA A 84 10.67 -2.17 -22.79
N GLU A 85 9.47 -2.47 -22.30
CA GLU A 85 8.62 -1.56 -21.53
C GLU A 85 8.88 -1.63 -20.02
N ASP A 86 9.62 -2.63 -19.55
CA ASP A 86 10.00 -2.75 -18.14
C ASP A 86 11.00 -1.64 -17.75
N ASP A 87 10.87 -1.10 -16.53
CA ASP A 87 11.84 -0.17 -15.99
C ASP A 87 13.03 -0.96 -15.44
N LEU A 88 14.22 -0.73 -15.99
CA LEU A 88 15.47 -1.29 -15.49
C LEU A 88 16.33 -0.16 -14.91
N SER A 89 16.58 -0.23 -13.60
CA SER A 89 17.48 0.68 -12.90
C SER A 89 18.61 -0.10 -12.22
N VAL A 90 19.78 0.54 -12.05
CA VAL A 90 20.92 -0.06 -11.34
C VAL A 90 21.23 0.77 -10.10
N GLN A 91 21.13 0.15 -8.93
CA GLN A 91 21.28 0.79 -7.62
C GLN A 91 22.33 0.05 -6.81
N GLY A 92 23.47 0.69 -6.54
CA GLY A 92 24.57 0.09 -5.77
C GLY A 92 25.04 -1.28 -6.28
N GLY A 93 24.97 -1.53 -7.59
CA GLY A 93 25.36 -2.79 -8.21
C GLY A 93 24.26 -3.86 -8.27
N LEU A 94 23.05 -3.57 -7.78
CA LEU A 94 21.85 -4.39 -7.98
C LEU A 94 21.06 -3.86 -9.18
N SER A 95 20.76 -4.74 -10.13
CA SER A 95 19.77 -4.46 -11.17
C SER A 95 18.38 -4.64 -10.58
N VAL A 96 17.55 -3.60 -10.64
CA VAL A 96 16.17 -3.59 -10.18
C VAL A 96 15.26 -3.41 -11.39
N VAL A 97 14.30 -4.31 -11.52
CA VAL A 97 13.36 -4.38 -12.63
C VAL A 97 11.95 -4.16 -12.09
N VAL A 98 11.24 -3.15 -12.61
CA VAL A 98 9.82 -2.97 -12.32
C VAL A 98 9.02 -3.29 -13.57
N ALA A 99 8.06 -4.21 -13.44
CA ALA A 99 7.21 -4.61 -14.55
C ALA A 99 6.46 -3.41 -15.14
N ALA A 100 6.35 -3.33 -16.47
CA ALA A 100 5.76 -2.20 -17.19
C ALA A 100 4.40 -1.75 -16.65
N ASN A 101 3.50 -2.71 -16.38
CA ASN A 101 2.17 -2.49 -15.82
C ASN A 101 2.16 -1.95 -14.38
N SER A 102 3.30 -2.02 -13.68
CA SER A 102 3.45 -1.63 -12.28
C SER A 102 4.15 -0.28 -12.12
N ILE A 103 4.82 0.22 -13.17
CA ILE A 103 5.68 1.42 -13.12
C ILE A 103 4.94 2.62 -12.54
N GLU A 104 3.78 2.97 -13.09
CA GLU A 104 3.03 4.17 -12.68
C GLU A 104 2.63 4.13 -11.21
N ASN A 105 2.17 2.97 -10.76
CA ASN A 105 1.71 2.74 -9.39
C ASN A 105 2.85 2.53 -8.40
N MET A 106 4.08 2.31 -8.86
CA MET A 106 5.24 2.10 -7.99
C MET A 106 6.15 3.33 -7.89
N ARG A 107 5.92 4.42 -8.64
CA ARG A 107 6.82 5.58 -8.67
C ARG A 107 7.09 6.16 -7.26
N GLY A 108 8.36 6.18 -6.85
CA GLY A 108 8.76 6.66 -5.54
C GLY A 108 8.54 5.65 -4.41
N ALA A 109 8.24 4.39 -4.74
CA ALA A 109 8.19 3.32 -3.75
C ALA A 109 9.61 3.02 -3.23
N VAL A 110 9.69 2.51 -1.99
CA VAL A 110 10.95 2.16 -1.34
C VAL A 110 10.90 0.72 -0.83
N LEU A 111 11.82 -0.13 -1.29
CA LEU A 111 12.06 -1.46 -0.73
C LEU A 111 12.94 -1.36 0.51
N ASP A 112 12.49 -1.93 1.62
CA ASP A 112 13.08 -1.77 2.95
C ASP A 112 13.03 -3.08 3.73
N ILE A 113 13.70 -3.15 4.88
CA ILE A 113 13.65 -4.31 5.78
C ILE A 113 12.74 -3.98 6.96
N PRO A 114 11.84 -4.89 7.38
CA PRO A 114 11.06 -4.67 8.60
C PRO A 114 11.97 -4.48 9.83
N ARG A 115 11.73 -3.42 10.60
CA ARG A 115 12.51 -3.10 11.82
C ARG A 115 12.37 -4.13 12.95
N SER A 116 11.38 -5.01 12.87
CA SER A 116 11.17 -6.09 13.83
C SER A 116 12.12 -7.24 13.54
N ALA A 117 13.24 -7.29 14.27
CA ALA A 117 14.20 -8.38 14.20
C ALA A 117 13.49 -9.74 14.43
N GLY A 118 13.50 -10.59 13.40
CA GLY A 118 12.91 -11.94 13.42
C GLY A 118 11.79 -12.18 12.42
N GLN A 119 11.18 -11.12 11.86
CA GLN A 119 10.28 -11.26 10.72
C GLN A 119 11.10 -11.14 9.44
N GLY A 120 11.60 -12.27 8.94
CA GLY A 120 12.31 -12.30 7.65
C GLY A 120 11.45 -11.77 6.51
N GLY A 121 12.09 -11.17 5.51
CA GLY A 121 11.44 -10.66 4.30
C GLY A 121 11.77 -9.19 4.01
N PHE A 122 11.00 -8.62 3.08
CA PHE A 122 11.12 -7.24 2.65
C PHE A 122 9.77 -6.54 2.78
N VAL A 123 9.79 -5.22 2.96
CA VAL A 123 8.60 -4.38 2.96
C VAL A 123 8.74 -3.31 1.89
N ILE A 124 7.69 -3.12 1.09
CA ILE A 124 7.63 -2.03 0.10
C ILE A 124 6.78 -0.90 0.68
N LYS A 125 7.39 0.26 0.88
CA LYS A 125 6.72 1.49 1.28
C LYS A 125 6.36 2.24 0.00
N ASN A 126 5.11 2.15 -0.44
CA ASN A 126 4.65 2.79 -1.66
C ASN A 126 3.83 4.06 -1.34
N PRO A 127 4.22 5.26 -1.84
CA PRO A 127 3.44 6.47 -1.67
C PRO A 127 2.16 6.49 -2.53
N ASN A 128 2.12 5.76 -3.65
CA ASN A 128 0.92 5.62 -4.47
C ASN A 128 0.15 4.42 -3.95
N ARG A 129 -0.75 4.64 -2.99
CA ARG A 129 -1.62 3.54 -2.54
C ARG A 129 -2.74 3.35 -3.55
N PRO A 130 -3.15 2.09 -3.81
CA PRO A 130 -4.38 1.88 -4.56
C PRO A 130 -5.51 2.58 -3.82
N ALA A 131 -6.45 3.14 -4.57
CA ALA A 131 -7.73 3.52 -3.99
C ALA A 131 -8.27 2.31 -3.22
N PRO A 132 -8.91 2.52 -2.04
CA PRO A 132 -9.54 1.43 -1.31
C PRO A 132 -10.35 0.63 -2.30
N VAL A 133 -10.15 -0.70 -2.33
CA VAL A 133 -10.80 -1.59 -3.30
C VAL A 133 -12.27 -1.22 -3.41
N ASN A 134 -12.62 -0.60 -4.54
CA ASN A 134 -14.00 -0.38 -4.88
C ASN A 134 -14.62 -1.78 -4.86
N PRO A 135 -15.70 -2.03 -4.12
CA PRO A 135 -16.19 -3.40 -3.96
C PRO A 135 -16.64 -3.99 -5.34
N LEU A 136 -16.71 -3.15 -6.37
CA LEU A 136 -16.88 -3.47 -7.80
C LEU A 136 -15.64 -4.09 -8.50
N ASP A 137 -14.44 -4.06 -7.92
CA ASP A 137 -13.22 -4.47 -8.63
C ASP A 137 -13.19 -6.01 -8.83
N GLY A 138 -13.30 -6.42 -10.10
CA GLY A 138 -13.41 -7.82 -10.55
C GLY A 138 -14.82 -8.28 -10.93
N ARG A 139 -15.86 -7.47 -10.71
CA ARG A 139 -17.19 -7.71 -11.26
C ARG A 139 -17.58 -6.52 -12.14
N ASP A 140 -17.76 -6.78 -13.43
CA ASP A 140 -18.30 -5.80 -14.38
C ASP A 140 -19.81 -5.64 -14.09
N ILE A 141 -20.13 -4.90 -13.02
CA ILE A 141 -21.53 -4.67 -12.63
C ILE A 141 -21.99 -3.43 -13.38
N VAL A 142 -22.74 -3.66 -14.45
CA VAL A 142 -23.40 -2.58 -15.17
C VAL A 142 -24.57 -2.11 -14.32
N LEU A 143 -24.39 -1.02 -13.57
CA LEU A 143 -25.46 -0.39 -12.82
C LEU A 143 -26.46 0.24 -13.80
N THR A 144 -27.67 -0.32 -13.85
CA THR A 144 -28.73 0.14 -14.76
C THR A 144 -29.86 0.83 -14.00
N GLY A 145 -30.59 1.74 -14.66
CA GLY A 145 -31.74 2.43 -14.09
C GLY A 145 -31.43 3.82 -13.52
N GLU A 146 -32.30 4.30 -12.63
CA GLU A 146 -32.17 5.58 -11.94
C GLU A 146 -31.26 5.42 -10.69
N ILE A 147 -30.87 6.52 -10.04
CA ILE A 147 -30.07 6.50 -8.80
C ILE A 147 -30.53 5.42 -7.79
N PRO A 148 -31.83 5.31 -7.43
CA PRO A 148 -32.26 4.29 -6.48
C PRO A 148 -32.00 2.85 -6.94
N ASP A 149 -32.17 2.55 -8.23
CA ASP A 149 -31.89 1.22 -8.78
C ASP A 149 -30.40 0.91 -8.73
N LYS A 150 -29.56 1.87 -9.12
CA LYS A 150 -28.10 1.72 -9.10
C LYS A 150 -27.58 1.52 -7.69
N VAL A 151 -28.06 2.31 -6.73
CA VAL A 151 -27.67 2.18 -5.31
C VAL A 151 -28.11 0.83 -4.75
N THR A 152 -29.32 0.37 -5.09
CA THR A 152 -29.82 -0.94 -4.63
C THR A 152 -28.95 -2.09 -5.16
N GLN A 153 -28.65 -2.10 -6.47
CA GLN A 153 -27.74 -3.07 -7.09
C GLN A 153 -26.36 -3.08 -6.42
N LEU A 154 -25.78 -1.89 -6.21
CA LEU A 154 -24.49 -1.74 -5.53
C LEU A 154 -24.53 -2.28 -4.09
N LEU A 155 -25.61 -2.01 -3.35
CA LEU A 155 -25.76 -2.50 -1.99
C LEU A 155 -25.86 -4.02 -1.96
N GLU A 156 -26.68 -4.62 -2.81
CA GLU A 156 -26.96 -6.07 -2.79
C GLU A 156 -25.81 -6.92 -3.33
N GLU A 157 -25.20 -6.51 -4.43
CA GLU A 157 -24.23 -7.33 -5.14
C GLU A 157 -22.82 -7.19 -4.60
N VAL A 158 -22.56 -6.10 -3.87
CA VAL A 158 -21.21 -5.58 -3.66
C VAL A 158 -20.93 -5.26 -2.20
N ILE A 159 -21.73 -4.36 -1.61
CA ILE A 159 -21.52 -3.89 -0.23
C ILE A 159 -21.97 -4.95 0.78
N ASN A 160 -23.23 -5.41 0.70
CA ASN A 160 -23.81 -6.35 1.65
C ASN A 160 -23.09 -7.70 1.74
N PRO A 161 -22.53 -8.29 0.68
CA PRO A 161 -21.71 -9.50 0.79
C PRO A 161 -20.47 -9.31 1.68
N GLY A 162 -19.88 -8.12 1.70
CA GLY A 162 -18.79 -7.76 2.61
C GLY A 162 -19.29 -7.57 4.04
N LEU A 163 -20.38 -6.83 4.21
CA LEU A 163 -20.96 -6.57 5.54
C LEU A 163 -21.48 -7.83 6.23
N ALA A 164 -22.09 -8.75 5.46
CA ALA A 164 -22.66 -9.99 5.97
C ALA A 164 -21.60 -10.91 6.62
N GLN A 165 -20.35 -10.84 6.19
CA GLN A 165 -19.23 -11.58 6.82
C GLN A 165 -19.00 -11.16 8.27
N HIS A 166 -19.36 -9.91 8.60
CA HIS A 166 -19.31 -9.34 9.94
C HIS A 166 -20.71 -9.25 10.58
N GLY A 167 -21.71 -9.92 10.00
CA GLY A 167 -23.09 -9.91 10.45
C GLY A 167 -23.81 -8.58 10.28
N GLY A 168 -23.30 -7.68 9.43
CA GLY A 168 -23.87 -6.37 9.11
C GLY A 168 -24.66 -6.35 7.81
N PHE A 169 -25.42 -5.28 7.60
CA PHE A 169 -26.06 -4.95 6.32
C PHE A 169 -26.30 -3.44 6.19
N ALA A 170 -26.52 -2.99 4.96
CA ALA A 170 -26.99 -1.66 4.60
C ALA A 170 -28.16 -1.78 3.61
N ALA A 171 -29.16 -0.92 3.75
CA ALA A 171 -30.35 -0.89 2.92
C ALA A 171 -30.70 0.54 2.51
N LEU A 172 -31.16 0.69 1.27
CA LEU A 172 -31.66 1.95 0.75
C LEU A 172 -33.01 2.28 1.39
N VAL A 173 -33.13 3.48 1.96
CA VAL A 173 -34.38 4.03 2.49
C VAL A 173 -35.06 4.88 1.43
N GLY A 174 -34.29 5.66 0.68
CA GLY A 174 -34.80 6.50 -0.39
C GLY A 174 -33.71 7.36 -1.03
N VAL A 175 -34.09 8.07 -2.09
CA VAL A 175 -33.25 9.05 -2.75
C VAL A 175 -34.08 10.32 -2.93
N GLU A 176 -33.53 11.46 -2.50
CA GLU A 176 -34.10 12.78 -2.78
C GLU A 176 -33.09 13.55 -3.64
N ASP A 177 -33.47 13.87 -4.88
CA ASP A 177 -32.58 14.43 -5.91
C ASP A 177 -31.32 13.57 -6.10
N THR A 178 -30.19 14.01 -5.53
CA THR A 178 -28.88 13.33 -5.57
C THR A 178 -28.41 12.92 -4.17
N THR A 179 -29.29 12.99 -3.18
CA THR A 179 -29.03 12.61 -1.79
C THR A 179 -29.58 11.21 -1.53
N VAL A 180 -28.72 10.30 -1.10
CA VAL A 180 -29.08 8.90 -0.82
C VAL A 180 -29.26 8.71 0.68
N PHE A 181 -30.40 8.17 1.08
CA PHE A 181 -30.70 7.85 2.47
C PHE A 181 -30.58 6.34 2.70
N LEU A 182 -29.74 5.95 3.65
CA LEU A 182 -29.45 4.56 3.96
C LEU A 182 -29.79 4.24 5.42
N THR A 183 -30.11 2.99 5.68
CA THR A 183 -30.13 2.41 7.02
C THR A 183 -29.11 1.28 7.08
N MET A 184 -28.33 1.24 8.16
CA MET A 184 -27.37 0.18 8.46
C MET A 184 -27.82 -0.60 9.69
N GLY A 185 -27.50 -1.90 9.73
CA GLY A 185 -27.83 -2.76 10.87
C GLY A 185 -26.87 -3.94 11.03
N GLY A 186 -26.96 -4.66 12.16
CA GLY A 186 -26.26 -5.93 12.38
C GLY A 186 -25.11 -5.92 13.40
N GLY A 187 -24.08 -6.75 13.22
CA GLY A 187 -23.10 -7.17 14.25
C GLY A 187 -22.25 -6.09 14.94
N CYS A 188 -22.35 -4.83 14.53
CA CYS A 188 -21.57 -3.70 15.08
C CYS A 188 -22.44 -2.53 15.59
N GLN A 189 -23.66 -2.77 16.09
CA GLN A 189 -24.50 -1.74 16.73
C GLN A 189 -23.98 -1.23 18.10
N GLY A 190 -22.74 -1.56 18.49
CA GLY A 190 -22.20 -1.28 19.83
C GLY A 190 -20.83 -0.60 19.88
N CYS A 191 -20.21 -0.27 18.73
CA CYS A 191 -18.91 0.42 18.70
C CYS A 191 -18.95 1.64 17.78
N ALA A 192 -19.01 2.84 18.37
CA ALA A 192 -19.11 4.11 17.64
C ALA A 192 -17.96 4.36 16.66
N MET A 193 -16.72 3.90 16.95
CA MET A 193 -15.59 4.04 16.01
C MET A 193 -15.74 3.15 14.77
N SER A 194 -16.41 2.00 14.90
CA SER A 194 -16.67 1.10 13.77
C SER A 194 -17.78 1.64 12.85
N ALA A 195 -18.78 2.34 13.40
CA ALA A 195 -19.89 2.90 12.64
C ALA A 195 -19.46 4.04 11.70
N ALA A 196 -18.61 4.94 12.18
CA ALA A 196 -18.09 6.04 11.35
C ALA A 196 -17.24 5.53 10.17
N THR A 197 -16.35 4.57 10.44
CA THR A 197 -15.49 3.96 9.40
C THR A 197 -16.33 3.19 8.37
N LEU A 198 -17.36 2.47 8.82
CA LEU A 198 -18.28 1.74 7.95
C LEU A 198 -19.06 2.70 7.03
N ARG A 199 -19.61 3.78 7.60
CA ARG A 199 -20.32 4.81 6.85
C ARG A 199 -19.43 5.42 5.77
N ASP A 200 -18.19 5.75 6.11
CA ASP A 200 -17.23 6.35 5.18
C ASP A 200 -16.92 5.40 4.01
N GLY A 201 -16.71 4.11 4.30
CA GLY A 201 -16.51 3.09 3.27
C GLY A 201 -17.70 2.92 2.32
N ILE A 202 -18.93 2.90 2.86
CA ILE A 202 -20.16 2.82 2.04
C ILE A 202 -20.33 4.09 1.20
N THR A 203 -20.11 5.26 1.79
CA THR A 203 -20.23 6.56 1.10
C THR A 203 -19.25 6.65 -0.06
N THR A 204 -17.99 6.25 0.18
CA THR A 204 -16.94 6.21 -0.84
C THR A 204 -17.34 5.28 -1.99
N SER A 205 -17.79 4.06 -1.66
CA SER A 205 -18.23 3.07 -2.66
C SER A 205 -19.36 3.61 -3.54
N ILE A 206 -20.33 4.33 -2.95
CA ILE A 206 -21.46 4.91 -3.69
C ILE A 206 -20.99 6.04 -4.61
N HIS A 207 -20.14 6.95 -4.15
CA HIS A 207 -19.66 8.05 -4.98
C HIS A 207 -18.79 7.59 -6.15
N GLU A 208 -17.98 6.53 -5.95
CA GLU A 208 -17.16 5.97 -7.02
C GLU A 208 -18.01 5.25 -8.08
N ALA A 209 -19.01 4.48 -7.64
CA ALA A 209 -19.89 3.73 -8.52
C ALA A 209 -20.94 4.60 -9.23
N ILE A 210 -21.41 5.65 -8.55
CA ILE A 210 -22.56 6.47 -8.93
C ILE A 210 -22.18 7.95 -8.73
N PRO A 211 -21.41 8.55 -9.65
CA PRO A 211 -20.90 9.92 -9.52
C PRO A 211 -21.99 11.01 -9.57
N GLU A 212 -23.23 10.63 -9.86
CA GLU A 212 -24.41 11.48 -9.81
C GLU A 212 -24.94 11.68 -8.37
N VAL A 213 -24.52 10.86 -7.40
CA VAL A 213 -24.83 11.05 -5.98
C VAL A 213 -23.90 12.11 -5.38
N THR A 214 -24.46 13.07 -4.65
CA THR A 214 -23.70 14.16 -4.03
C THR A 214 -23.58 14.05 -2.52
N GLU A 215 -24.52 13.34 -1.88
CA GLU A 215 -24.55 13.17 -0.44
C GLU A 215 -25.14 11.81 -0.05
N VAL A 216 -24.59 11.20 0.99
CA VAL A 216 -25.07 9.94 1.58
C VAL A 216 -25.36 10.16 3.07
N ILE A 217 -26.63 10.01 3.43
CA ILE A 217 -27.14 10.20 4.77
C ILE A 217 -27.54 8.85 5.35
N ASP A 218 -26.93 8.52 6.47
CA ASP A 218 -27.32 7.39 7.29
C ASP A 218 -28.40 7.83 8.30
N VAL A 219 -29.57 7.20 8.24
CA VAL A 219 -30.74 7.52 9.08
C VAL A 219 -30.94 6.53 10.23
N THR A 220 -29.97 5.65 10.48
CA THR A 220 -30.04 4.69 11.58
C THR A 220 -29.92 5.38 12.94
N ASP A 221 -30.76 4.95 13.89
CA ASP A 221 -30.61 5.35 15.28
C ASP A 221 -29.51 4.51 15.96
N HIS A 222 -28.27 5.01 15.92
CA HIS A 222 -27.11 4.33 16.51
C HIS A 222 -27.09 4.36 18.05
N ASN A 223 -28.04 5.05 18.69
CA ASN A 223 -28.16 5.12 20.15
C ASN A 223 -29.19 4.13 20.71
N ALA A 224 -30.03 3.53 19.87
CA ALA A 224 -31.04 2.54 20.27
C ALA A 224 -30.45 1.22 20.78
N GLY A 225 -29.12 1.05 20.73
CA GLY A 225 -28.39 -0.13 21.17
C GLY A 225 -28.14 -0.27 22.69
N ASP A 226 -28.51 0.69 23.54
CA ASP A 226 -28.23 0.61 24.99
C ASP A 226 -29.24 -0.27 25.79
N ASN A 227 -30.24 -0.92 25.18
CA ASN A 227 -31.06 -1.86 25.97
C ASN A 227 -31.80 -2.96 25.17
N PRO A 228 -31.16 -4.12 24.91
CA PRO A 228 -31.87 -5.30 24.47
C PRO A 228 -32.23 -6.17 25.69
N PHE A 229 -33.54 -6.40 25.88
CA PHE A 229 -34.16 -7.38 26.80
C PHE A 229 -34.31 -7.01 28.29
N TYR A 230 -35.30 -6.18 28.65
CA TYR A 230 -36.23 -6.38 29.79
C TYR A 230 -37.26 -5.24 29.87
N THR A 231 -38.55 -5.57 29.77
CA THR A 231 -39.62 -5.04 30.63
C THR A 231 -40.53 -6.19 31.01
#